data_AF-A0A954TTF7-F1
#
_entry.id   AF-A0A954TTF7-F1
#
_cell.length_a   1.000
_cell.length_b   1.000
_cell.length_c   1.000
_cell.angle_alpha   90.00
_cell.angle_beta   90.00
_cell.angle_gamma   90.00
#
_symmetry.space_group_name_H-M   'P 1'
#
loop_
_entity.id
_entity.type
_entity.pdbx_description
1 polymer ?
#
loop_
_entity_poly.entity_id
_entity_poly.type
_entity_poly.pdbx_seq_one_letter_code
_entity_poly.pdbx_strand_id
1 'polypeptide(L)'
;MAPDFNTIKYARTSVDTERVFPVVPPSLSRALALLLQAHAYAHDAQTDLWQFAIRAEHLHEAGATINDLRWLAVRGYVEHGEETTRRGNAVRSFKRRAGTYFAPKTCFVLTPAGIDLSSTVLPASAVFRMASDSPTIQPRWEAIRRELWLGDVVVKRLRVPAQNQECVLAAFEEENWPEHIDDPLPVHGDVDPKRRLHDVINRLNRSQIQPLIGFHGNGNGQGIYWRLRSC
;
A
#
# COMPACT_ATOMS: atom_id res chain seq x y z
N MET A 1 -33.57 -47.41 1.25
CA MET A 1 -32.37 -47.07 2.05
C MET A 1 -31.44 -46.29 1.14
N ALA A 2 -30.95 -45.14 1.60
CA ALA A 2 -30.31 -44.00 0.90
C ALA A 2 -31.29 -42.99 0.23
N PRO A 3 -31.33 -41.71 0.67
CA PRO A 3 -31.82 -40.57 -0.12
C PRO A 3 -30.69 -40.13 -1.10
N ASP A 4 -30.86 -39.27 -2.13
CA ASP A 4 -30.82 -37.84 -1.87
C ASP A 4 -30.89 -36.86 -3.07
N PHE A 5 -31.26 -35.64 -2.66
CA PHE A 5 -30.94 -34.30 -3.17
C PHE A 5 -31.10 -33.99 -4.65
N ASN A 6 -32.35 -33.92 -5.13
CA ASN A 6 -32.63 -33.02 -6.24
C ASN A 6 -34.04 -32.44 -6.17
N THR A 7 -34.24 -31.40 -5.35
CA THR A 7 -35.24 -30.34 -5.57
C THR A 7 -34.98 -29.23 -4.55
N ILE A 8 -34.23 -28.20 -4.93
CA ILE A 8 -34.49 -26.85 -4.43
C ILE A 8 -34.65 -25.96 -5.67
N LYS A 9 -35.91 -25.80 -6.09
CA LYS A 9 -36.34 -24.72 -6.96
C LYS A 9 -36.22 -23.43 -6.14
N TYR A 10 -35.22 -22.61 -6.41
CA TYR A 10 -35.25 -21.23 -5.92
C TYR A 10 -36.31 -20.47 -6.72
N ALA A 11 -37.43 -20.18 -6.06
CA ALA A 11 -38.45 -19.28 -6.55
C ALA A 11 -37.81 -17.91 -6.84
N ARG A 12 -37.99 -17.41 -8.07
CA ARG A 12 -37.80 -15.99 -8.39
C ARG A 12 -38.97 -15.22 -7.79
N THR A 13 -38.81 -14.78 -6.56
CA THR A 13 -39.67 -13.76 -5.97
C THR A 13 -39.03 -12.40 -6.27
N SER A 14 -39.70 -11.59 -7.07
CA SER A 14 -39.37 -10.19 -7.29
C SER A 14 -39.50 -9.45 -5.95
N VAL A 15 -38.37 -9.23 -5.30
CA VAL A 15 -38.25 -8.31 -4.17
C VAL A 15 -37.53 -7.09 -4.71
N ASP A 16 -38.24 -5.95 -4.72
CA ASP A 16 -37.64 -4.62 -4.86
C ASP A 16 -36.43 -4.54 -3.92
N THR A 17 -35.24 -4.72 -4.48
CA THR A 17 -34.01 -4.76 -3.71
C THR A 17 -33.57 -3.33 -3.59
N GLU A 18 -33.97 -2.64 -2.51
CA GLU A 18 -33.17 -1.54 -2.00
C GLU A 18 -31.71 -2.00 -2.02
N ARG A 19 -30.88 -1.35 -2.85
CA ARG A 19 -29.46 -1.65 -2.93
C ARG A 19 -28.85 -1.27 -1.58
N VAL A 20 -28.90 -2.18 -0.62
CA VAL A 20 -28.07 -2.10 0.58
C VAL A 20 -26.64 -2.22 0.09
N PHE A 21 -26.00 -1.09 -0.15
CA PHE A 21 -24.59 -1.05 -0.47
C PHE A 21 -23.87 -1.64 0.74
N PRO A 22 -23.12 -2.74 0.58
CA PRO A 22 -22.34 -3.24 1.69
C PRO A 22 -21.36 -2.14 2.08
N VAL A 23 -21.27 -1.87 3.38
CA VAL A 23 -20.15 -1.10 3.92
C VAL A 23 -18.88 -1.83 3.47
N VAL A 24 -18.15 -1.23 2.54
CA VAL A 24 -16.94 -1.82 1.98
C VAL A 24 -15.85 -1.72 3.05
N PRO A 25 -15.19 -2.84 3.43
CA PRO A 25 -14.09 -2.78 4.38
C PRO A 25 -13.00 -1.83 3.90
N PRO A 26 -12.30 -1.09 4.80
CA PRO A 26 -11.25 -0.16 4.41
C PRO A 26 -10.17 -0.77 3.50
N SER A 27 -9.86 -2.06 3.70
CA SER A 27 -8.93 -2.82 2.87
C SER A 27 -9.40 -2.97 1.40
N LEU A 28 -10.70 -3.20 1.19
CA LEU A 28 -11.29 -3.27 -0.14
C LEU A 28 -11.38 -1.87 -0.79
N SER A 29 -11.60 -0.81 0.00
CA SER A 29 -11.58 0.57 -0.50
C SER A 29 -10.25 0.96 -1.12
N ARG A 30 -9.11 0.57 -0.53
CA ARG A 30 -7.78 0.86 -1.11
C ARG A 30 -7.56 0.15 -2.46
N ALA A 31 -7.99 -1.11 -2.56
CA ALA A 31 -7.92 -1.86 -3.81
C ALA A 31 -8.84 -1.27 -4.91
N LEU A 32 -10.05 -0.81 -4.54
CA LEU A 32 -10.93 -0.11 -5.47
C LEU A 32 -10.34 1.23 -5.94
N ALA A 33 -9.65 1.96 -5.06
CA ALA A 33 -8.95 3.19 -5.43
C ALA A 33 -7.85 2.94 -6.47
N LEU A 34 -7.05 1.88 -6.31
CA LEU A 34 -6.04 1.48 -7.31
C LEU A 34 -6.66 1.15 -8.66
N LEU A 35 -7.77 0.40 -8.67
CA LEU A 35 -8.47 0.02 -9.89
C LEU A 35 -9.14 1.23 -10.57
N LEU A 36 -9.69 2.18 -9.80
CA LEU A 36 -10.27 3.42 -10.31
C LEU A 36 -9.21 4.35 -10.90
N GLN A 37 -8.04 4.45 -10.27
CA GLN A 37 -6.91 5.19 -10.81
C GLN A 37 -6.41 4.58 -12.13
N ALA A 38 -6.29 3.25 -12.20
CA ALA A 38 -5.91 2.57 -13.43
C ALA A 38 -6.89 2.88 -14.59
N HIS A 39 -8.19 2.95 -14.29
CA HIS A 39 -9.20 3.38 -15.25
C HIS A 39 -8.99 4.84 -15.69
N ALA A 40 -8.75 5.76 -14.75
CA ALA A 40 -8.49 7.16 -15.04
C ALA A 40 -7.26 7.35 -15.93
N TYR A 41 -6.16 6.64 -15.66
CA TYR A 41 -4.95 6.69 -16.50
C TYR A 41 -5.16 6.13 -17.89
N ALA A 42 -5.89 5.03 -18.03
CA ALA A 42 -6.21 4.49 -19.36
C ALA A 42 -7.07 5.47 -20.17
N HIS A 43 -8.03 6.13 -19.51
CA HIS A 43 -8.87 7.15 -20.13
C HIS A 43 -8.07 8.39 -20.55
N ASP A 44 -7.22 8.93 -19.66
CA ASP A 44 -6.34 10.06 -19.93
C ASP A 44 -5.36 9.77 -21.08
N ALA A 45 -4.71 8.60 -21.05
CA ALA A 45 -3.80 8.14 -22.10
C ALA A 45 -4.51 7.65 -23.37
N GLN A 46 -5.85 7.67 -23.41
CA GLN A 46 -6.69 7.23 -24.52
C GLN A 46 -6.32 5.83 -25.06
N THR A 47 -6.06 4.89 -24.16
CA THR A 47 -5.63 3.53 -24.50
C THR A 47 -6.55 2.47 -23.89
N ASP A 48 -6.38 1.22 -24.34
CA ASP A 48 -7.09 0.08 -23.80
C ASP A 48 -6.85 -0.07 -22.28
N LEU A 49 -7.95 -0.22 -21.53
CA LEU A 49 -7.95 -0.35 -20.06
C LEU A 49 -7.00 -1.43 -19.56
N TRP A 50 -6.81 -2.49 -20.33
CA TRP A 50 -5.98 -3.60 -19.89
C TRP A 50 -4.50 -3.33 -19.96
N GLN A 51 -4.06 -2.28 -20.66
CA GLN A 51 -2.68 -1.82 -20.55
C GLN A 51 -2.35 -1.39 -19.10
N PHE A 52 -3.36 -0.92 -18.35
CA PHE A 52 -3.26 -0.56 -16.95
C PHE A 52 -3.84 -1.60 -15.97
N ALA A 53 -4.18 -2.82 -16.44
CA ALA A 53 -4.74 -3.86 -15.57
C ALA A 53 -3.81 -4.18 -14.39
N ILE A 54 -4.38 -4.26 -13.19
CA ILE A 54 -3.62 -4.43 -11.94
C ILE A 54 -3.54 -5.92 -11.58
N ARG A 55 -2.32 -6.44 -11.36
CA ARG A 55 -2.10 -7.82 -10.88
C ARG A 55 -2.75 -8.03 -9.51
N ALA A 56 -3.27 -9.25 -9.28
CA ALA A 56 -3.88 -9.67 -8.02
C ALA A 56 -2.98 -9.38 -6.80
N GLU A 57 -1.67 -9.61 -6.94
CA GLU A 57 -0.65 -9.37 -5.92
C GLU A 57 -0.70 -7.92 -5.37
N HIS A 58 -0.76 -6.91 -6.23
CA HIS A 58 -0.83 -5.51 -5.79
C HIS A 58 -2.17 -5.17 -5.10
N LEU A 59 -3.26 -5.85 -5.48
CA LEU A 59 -4.54 -5.68 -4.78
C LEU A 59 -4.50 -6.35 -3.40
N HIS A 60 -3.80 -7.47 -3.26
CA HIS A 60 -3.55 -8.12 -1.98
C HIS A 60 -2.65 -7.28 -1.07
N GLU A 61 -1.60 -6.65 -1.61
CA GLU A 61 -0.75 -5.69 -0.89
C GLU A 61 -1.54 -4.46 -0.41
N ALA A 62 -2.57 -4.04 -1.16
CA ALA A 62 -3.51 -3.00 -0.74
C ALA A 62 -4.51 -3.46 0.35
N GLY A 63 -4.52 -4.75 0.68
CA GLY A 63 -5.33 -5.35 1.74
C GLY A 63 -6.54 -6.15 1.24
N ALA A 64 -6.84 -6.18 -0.06
CA ALA A 64 -7.96 -6.99 -0.56
C ALA A 64 -7.66 -8.48 -0.36
N THR A 65 -8.66 -9.21 0.12
CA THR A 65 -8.57 -10.66 0.27
C THR A 65 -8.97 -11.37 -1.03
N ILE A 66 -8.67 -12.66 -1.12
CA ILE A 66 -9.17 -13.50 -2.23
C ILE A 66 -10.71 -13.50 -2.31
N ASN A 67 -11.40 -13.39 -1.17
CA ASN A 67 -12.85 -13.36 -1.12
C ASN A 67 -13.40 -12.03 -1.66
N ASP A 68 -12.71 -10.91 -1.40
CA ASP A 68 -13.08 -9.61 -1.96
C ASP A 68 -13.00 -9.61 -3.48
N LEU A 69 -11.90 -10.14 -4.04
CA LEU A 69 -11.73 -10.24 -5.49
C LEU A 69 -12.78 -11.15 -6.15
N ARG A 70 -13.11 -12.27 -5.49
CA ARG A 70 -14.19 -13.16 -5.95
C ARG A 70 -15.54 -12.47 -5.89
N TRP A 71 -15.82 -11.73 -4.82
CA TRP A 71 -17.06 -10.98 -4.67
C TRP A 71 -17.20 -9.91 -5.75
N LEU A 72 -16.15 -9.12 -6.00
CA LEU A 72 -16.13 -8.13 -7.08
C LEU A 72 -16.41 -8.78 -8.45
N ALA A 73 -15.79 -9.93 -8.74
CA ALA A 73 -15.97 -10.63 -10.00
C ALA A 73 -17.40 -11.21 -10.14
N VAL A 74 -17.93 -11.85 -9.09
CA VAL A 74 -19.30 -12.43 -9.08
C VAL A 74 -20.36 -11.34 -9.25
N ARG A 75 -20.12 -10.16 -8.67
CA ARG A 75 -21.02 -9.00 -8.78
C ARG A 75 -20.86 -8.23 -10.09
N GLY A 76 -19.89 -8.59 -10.92
CA GLY A 76 -19.62 -7.92 -12.19
C GLY A 76 -19.01 -6.54 -12.05
N TYR A 77 -18.37 -6.22 -10.92
CA TYR A 77 -17.67 -4.96 -10.68
C TYR A 77 -16.27 -4.94 -11.31
N VAL A 78 -15.67 -6.11 -11.49
CA VAL A 78 -14.37 -6.27 -12.17
C VAL A 78 -14.44 -7.33 -13.25
N GLU A 79 -13.65 -7.12 -14.29
CA GLU A 79 -13.23 -8.19 -15.20
C GLU A 79 -11.82 -8.66 -14.82
N HIS A 80 -11.51 -9.93 -15.10
CA HIS A 80 -10.20 -10.49 -14.83
C HIS A 80 -9.66 -11.36 -15.97
N GLY A 81 -8.34 -11.42 -16.06
CA GLY A 81 -7.65 -12.07 -17.15
C GLY A 81 -6.20 -12.38 -16.80
N GLU A 82 -5.69 -13.46 -17.35
CA GLU A 82 -4.32 -13.91 -17.12
C GLU A 82 -3.38 -13.14 -18.06
N GLU A 83 -2.34 -12.51 -17.51
CA GLU A 83 -1.34 -11.83 -18.32
C GLU A 83 -0.46 -12.84 -19.07
N THR A 84 -0.43 -12.68 -20.39
CA THR A 84 0.28 -13.56 -21.35
C THR A 84 1.40 -12.82 -22.09
N THR A 85 1.70 -11.59 -21.68
CA THR A 85 2.73 -10.73 -22.25
C THR A 85 4.08 -11.46 -22.29
N ARG A 86 4.72 -11.48 -23.46
CA ARG A 86 6.06 -12.04 -23.64
C ARG A 86 7.11 -10.96 -23.56
N ARG A 87 8.33 -11.34 -23.17
CA ARG A 87 9.49 -10.43 -23.20
C ARG A 87 9.70 -9.91 -24.63
N GLY A 88 9.81 -8.60 -24.78
CA GLY A 88 9.95 -7.92 -26.07
C GLY A 88 8.65 -7.43 -26.69
N ASN A 89 7.48 -7.77 -26.12
CA ASN A 89 6.23 -7.16 -26.55
C ASN A 89 6.16 -5.71 -26.06
N ALA A 90 5.82 -4.78 -26.95
CA ALA A 90 5.64 -3.37 -26.62
C ALA A 90 4.35 -3.09 -25.83
N VAL A 91 3.38 -4.00 -25.90
CA VAL A 91 2.07 -3.88 -25.25
C VAL A 91 1.74 -5.14 -24.46
N ARG A 92 0.97 -4.98 -23.39
CA ARG A 92 0.52 -6.08 -22.56
C ARG A 92 -0.58 -6.86 -23.25
N SER A 93 -0.57 -8.19 -23.11
CA SER A 93 -1.56 -9.10 -23.69
C SER A 93 -2.17 -10.00 -22.64
N PHE A 94 -3.46 -10.32 -22.79
CA PHE A 94 -4.23 -11.00 -21.74
C PHE A 94 -5.17 -12.05 -22.31
N LYS A 95 -5.32 -13.14 -21.57
CA LYS A 95 -6.37 -14.12 -21.79
C LYS A 95 -7.50 -13.88 -20.78
N ARG A 96 -8.59 -13.27 -21.23
CA ARG A 96 -9.80 -13.02 -20.42
C ARG A 96 -10.32 -14.32 -19.82
N ARG A 97 -10.77 -14.26 -18.57
CA ARG A 97 -11.35 -15.40 -17.85
C ARG A 97 -12.67 -14.98 -17.21
N ALA A 98 -13.54 -15.97 -17.03
CA ALA A 98 -14.76 -15.84 -16.24
C ALA A 98 -14.66 -16.70 -14.98
N GLY A 99 -15.57 -16.47 -14.03
CA GLY A 99 -15.63 -17.23 -12.77
C GLY A 99 -14.69 -16.70 -11.69
N THR A 100 -14.41 -17.53 -10.69
CA THR A 100 -13.78 -17.14 -9.41
C THR A 100 -12.42 -17.80 -9.16
N TYR A 101 -11.86 -18.44 -10.18
CA TYR A 101 -10.51 -18.99 -10.18
C TYR A 101 -9.54 -17.95 -10.73
N PHE A 102 -8.52 -17.61 -9.96
CA PHE A 102 -7.49 -16.65 -10.33
C PHE A 102 -6.13 -17.36 -10.35
N ALA A 103 -5.46 -17.32 -11.50
CA ALA A 103 -4.11 -17.83 -11.66
C ALA A 103 -3.10 -16.81 -11.08
N PRO A 104 -1.83 -17.18 -10.82
CA PRO A 104 -0.84 -16.27 -10.25
C PRO A 104 -0.65 -14.96 -11.03
N LYS A 105 -0.85 -14.98 -12.36
CA LYS A 105 -0.73 -13.81 -13.24
C LYS A 105 -2.07 -13.15 -13.57
N THR A 106 -3.11 -13.39 -12.78
CA THR A 106 -4.41 -12.74 -12.99
C THR A 106 -4.32 -11.25 -12.71
N CYS A 107 -4.82 -10.46 -13.65
CA CYS A 107 -4.98 -9.02 -13.55
C CYS A 107 -6.46 -8.66 -13.61
N PHE A 108 -6.80 -7.51 -13.01
CA PHE A 108 -8.16 -7.00 -12.90
C PHE A 108 -8.28 -5.60 -13.51
N VAL A 109 -9.47 -5.30 -14.04
CA VAL A 109 -9.91 -3.96 -14.45
C VAL A 109 -11.33 -3.71 -13.94
N LEU A 110 -11.71 -2.45 -13.73
CA LEU A 110 -13.11 -2.11 -13.42
C LEU A 110 -13.99 -2.27 -14.65
N THR A 111 -15.21 -2.75 -14.40
CA THR A 111 -16.33 -2.57 -15.32
C THR A 111 -17.00 -1.21 -15.08
N PRO A 112 -17.91 -0.75 -15.95
CA PRO A 112 -18.73 0.43 -15.67
C PRO A 112 -19.45 0.37 -14.31
N ALA A 113 -20.03 -0.79 -13.96
CA ALA A 113 -20.65 -0.97 -12.65
C ALA A 113 -19.66 -0.88 -11.47
N GLY A 114 -18.40 -1.29 -11.69
CA GLY A 114 -17.33 -1.15 -10.71
C GLY A 114 -16.87 0.29 -10.52
N ILE A 115 -16.92 1.11 -11.57
CA ILE A 115 -16.64 2.55 -11.50
C ILE A 115 -17.72 3.25 -10.67
N ASP A 116 -19.00 2.94 -10.93
CA ASP A 116 -20.12 3.47 -10.15
C ASP A 116 -20.01 3.11 -8.66
N LEU A 117 -19.72 1.84 -8.36
CA LEU A 117 -19.46 1.39 -6.99
C LEU A 117 -18.32 2.19 -6.37
N SER A 118 -17.17 2.25 -7.05
CA SER A 118 -15.96 2.91 -6.53
C SER A 118 -16.23 4.39 -6.26
N SER A 119 -16.94 5.07 -7.15
CA SER A 119 -17.29 6.49 -7.01
C SER A 119 -18.28 6.74 -5.86
N THR A 120 -19.09 5.73 -5.49
CA THR A 120 -20.04 5.81 -4.39
C THR A 120 -19.37 5.58 -3.03
N VAL A 121 -18.43 4.63 -2.96
CA VAL A 121 -17.85 4.17 -1.68
C VAL A 121 -16.52 4.84 -1.33
N LEU A 122 -15.86 5.47 -2.30
CA LEU A 122 -14.60 6.18 -2.08
C LEU A 122 -14.85 7.68 -1.89
N PRO A 123 -14.14 8.35 -0.97
CA PRO A 123 -14.17 9.80 -0.89
C PRO A 123 -13.59 10.40 -2.17
N ALA A 124 -14.08 11.56 -2.60
CA ALA A 124 -13.60 12.25 -3.82
C ALA A 124 -12.07 12.48 -3.81
N SER A 125 -11.46 12.61 -2.62
CA SER A 125 -10.02 12.73 -2.44
C SER A 125 -9.23 11.45 -2.77
N ALA A 126 -9.85 10.27 -2.76
CA ALA A 126 -9.18 9.01 -3.09
C ALA A 126 -9.00 8.81 -4.62
N VAL A 127 -9.78 9.51 -5.45
CA VAL A 127 -9.77 9.37 -6.92
C VAL A 127 -8.53 10.03 -7.56
N PHE A 128 -7.87 10.95 -6.83
CA PHE A 128 -6.74 11.74 -7.34
C PHE A 128 -5.44 11.64 -6.52
N ARG A 129 -5.39 10.81 -5.47
CA ARG A 129 -4.27 10.82 -4.50
C ARG A 129 -3.30 9.63 -4.55
N MET A 130 -3.33 8.73 -5.53
CA MET A 130 -2.42 7.57 -5.52
C MET A 130 -1.44 7.50 -6.71
N ALA A 131 -1.08 8.65 -7.29
CA ALA A 131 0.18 8.78 -8.04
C ALA A 131 1.43 8.74 -7.14
N SER A 132 1.27 8.71 -5.81
CA SER A 132 2.38 8.60 -4.85
C SER A 132 2.11 7.71 -3.63
N ASP A 133 1.07 6.90 -3.61
CA ASP A 133 0.70 6.12 -2.42
C ASP A 133 0.73 4.62 -2.74
N SER A 134 1.94 4.05 -2.74
CA SER A 134 2.07 2.83 -1.94
C SER A 134 1.68 3.23 -0.51
N PRO A 135 1.16 2.36 0.38
CA PRO A 135 1.40 2.60 1.79
C PRO A 135 2.92 2.60 1.97
N THR A 136 3.58 3.73 1.73
CA THR A 136 4.81 4.08 2.42
C THR A 136 4.34 4.11 3.85
N ILE A 137 4.55 3.00 4.55
CA ILE A 137 4.45 2.97 5.98
C ILE A 137 5.54 3.94 6.40
N GLN A 138 5.16 5.21 6.53
CA GLN A 138 6.06 6.29 6.80
C GLN A 138 6.38 6.20 8.28
N PRO A 139 7.65 6.30 8.67
CA PRO A 139 7.97 6.39 10.07
C PRO A 139 7.30 7.64 10.66
N ARG A 140 7.03 7.61 11.95
CA ARG A 140 6.49 8.74 12.69
C ARG A 140 7.24 8.87 14.01
N TRP A 141 7.73 10.05 14.31
CA TRP A 141 8.35 10.37 15.59
C TRP A 141 7.37 11.07 16.52
N GLU A 142 7.11 10.48 17.69
CA GLU A 142 6.30 11.10 18.74
C GLU A 142 7.21 11.60 19.87
N ALA A 143 7.56 12.90 19.82
CA ALA A 143 8.51 13.50 20.75
C ALA A 143 8.08 13.41 22.22
N ILE A 144 6.79 13.57 22.50
CA ILE A 144 6.24 13.54 23.88
C ILE A 144 6.45 12.15 24.51
N ARG A 145 6.20 11.08 23.73
CA ARG A 145 6.38 9.69 24.20
C ARG A 145 7.79 9.15 23.98
N ARG A 146 8.60 9.87 23.19
CA ARG A 146 9.92 9.45 22.68
C ARG A 146 9.85 8.11 21.94
N GLU A 147 8.85 7.99 21.07
CA GLU A 147 8.59 6.76 20.32
C GLU A 147 8.71 6.97 18.82
N LEU A 148 9.49 6.09 18.18
CA LEU A 148 9.55 5.94 16.74
C LEU A 148 8.57 4.83 16.34
N TRP A 149 7.60 5.19 15.52
CA TRP A 149 6.56 4.33 14.98
C TRP A 149 6.80 4.04 13.50
N LEU A 150 6.27 2.91 13.04
CA LEU A 150 6.14 2.56 11.63
C LEU A 150 4.73 1.97 11.44
N GLY A 151 3.81 2.78 10.92
CA GLY A 151 2.38 2.45 10.97
C GLY A 151 1.91 2.35 12.42
N ASP A 152 1.31 1.21 12.79
CA ASP A 152 0.79 0.95 14.14
C ASP A 152 1.81 0.24 15.05
N VAL A 153 3.07 0.09 14.61
CA VAL A 153 4.11 -0.63 15.34
C VAL A 153 5.12 0.35 15.92
N VAL A 154 5.39 0.23 17.23
CA VAL A 154 6.53 0.92 17.87
C VAL A 154 7.84 0.24 17.48
N VAL A 155 8.65 0.90 16.66
CA VAL A 155 9.99 0.47 16.26
C VAL A 155 10.98 0.67 17.39
N LYS A 156 10.94 1.81 18.07
CA LYS A 156 11.91 2.15 19.13
C LYS A 156 11.32 3.12 20.15
N ARG A 157 11.64 2.92 21.42
CA ARG A 157 11.33 3.85 22.52
C ARG A 157 12.62 4.34 23.17
N LEU A 158 12.83 5.66 23.23
CA LEU A 158 13.96 6.24 23.95
C LEU A 158 13.58 6.43 25.42
N ARG A 159 13.99 5.49 26.27
CA ARG A 159 13.65 5.49 27.71
C ARG A 159 14.29 6.63 28.50
N VAL A 160 15.37 7.21 27.97
CA VAL A 160 16.11 8.33 28.57
C VAL A 160 16.26 9.43 27.53
N PRO A 161 16.39 10.70 27.96
CA PRO A 161 16.67 11.80 27.04
C PRO A 161 17.93 11.49 26.23
N ALA A 162 17.81 11.48 24.90
CA ALA A 162 18.90 11.16 24.00
C ALA A 162 18.98 12.22 22.91
N GLN A 163 19.44 13.41 23.30
CA GLN A 163 19.36 14.65 22.51
C GLN A 163 19.74 14.49 21.04
N ASN A 164 20.84 13.79 20.73
CA ASN A 164 21.25 13.58 19.33
C ASN A 164 20.34 12.61 18.56
N GLN A 165 19.80 11.58 19.21
CA GLN A 165 18.82 10.69 18.57
C GLN A 165 17.48 11.41 18.37
N GLU A 166 17.02 12.15 19.37
CA GLU A 166 15.80 12.95 19.30
C GLU A 166 15.91 14.04 18.22
N CYS A 167 17.07 14.70 18.09
CA CYS A 167 17.33 15.70 17.07
C CYS A 167 17.24 15.13 15.64
N VAL A 168 17.84 13.96 15.40
CA VAL A 168 17.72 13.29 14.09
C VAL A 168 16.28 12.89 13.79
N LEU A 169 15.57 12.31 14.75
CA LEU A 169 14.18 11.87 14.55
C LEU A 169 13.21 13.04 14.39
N ALA A 170 13.46 14.14 15.11
CA ALA A 170 12.71 15.39 14.97
C ALA A 170 12.94 16.02 13.59
N ALA A 171 14.18 16.07 13.10
CA ALA A 171 14.49 16.61 11.77
C ALA A 171 13.80 15.79 10.67
N PHE A 172 13.82 14.45 10.76
CA PHE A 172 13.05 13.62 9.83
C PHE A 172 11.55 13.92 9.91
N GLU A 173 10.97 14.06 11.11
CA GLU A 173 9.54 14.38 11.26
C GLU A 173 9.19 15.76 10.68
N GLU A 174 9.99 16.78 10.96
CA GLU A 174 9.81 18.15 10.47
C GLU A 174 9.85 18.23 8.94
N GLU A 175 10.71 17.42 8.31
CA GLU A 175 10.84 17.35 6.85
C GLU A 175 9.87 16.36 6.19
N ASN A 176 8.97 15.74 6.96
CA ASN A 176 8.04 14.70 6.50
C ASN A 176 8.76 13.45 5.95
N TRP A 177 9.73 12.93 6.70
CA TRP A 177 10.48 11.70 6.46
C TRP A 177 10.93 11.48 5.01
N PRO A 178 11.69 12.41 4.41
CA PRO A 178 12.29 12.17 3.09
C PRO A 178 13.27 11.00 3.19
N GLU A 179 13.63 10.38 2.04
CA GLU A 179 14.59 9.27 2.03
C GLU A 179 15.94 9.66 2.65
N HIS A 180 16.31 10.94 2.57
CA HIS A 180 17.57 11.52 3.02
C HIS A 180 17.37 12.92 3.60
N ILE A 181 18.07 13.23 4.70
CA ILE A 181 18.25 14.59 5.22
C ILE A 181 19.74 14.88 5.43
N ASP A 182 20.10 16.15 5.46
CA ASP A 182 21.44 16.59 5.89
C ASP A 182 21.65 16.32 7.39
N ASP A 183 22.90 16.29 7.86
CA ASP A 183 23.22 16.04 9.28
C ASP A 183 22.63 17.16 10.16
N PRO A 184 21.58 16.87 10.95
CA PRO A 184 20.90 17.89 11.74
C PRO A 184 21.60 18.13 13.09
N LEU A 185 22.67 17.38 13.40
CA LEU A 185 23.29 17.41 14.70
C LEU A 185 24.11 18.70 14.91
N PRO A 186 23.95 19.38 16.06
CA PRO A 186 24.63 20.65 16.34
C PRO A 186 26.15 20.49 16.41
N VAL A 187 26.89 21.27 15.62
CA VAL A 187 28.36 21.23 15.60
C VAL A 187 28.90 21.61 16.98
N HIS A 188 29.47 20.64 17.68
CA HIS A 188 30.17 20.87 18.94
C HIS A 188 31.67 20.72 18.68
N GLY A 189 32.44 21.76 18.98
CA GLY A 189 33.90 21.75 18.81
C GLY A 189 34.54 20.56 19.52
N ASP A 190 35.58 20.01 18.88
CA ASP A 190 36.40 18.82 19.23
C ASP A 190 35.91 17.42 18.84
N VAL A 191 34.70 17.21 18.32
CA VAL A 191 34.28 15.88 17.83
C VAL A 191 34.18 15.87 16.31
N ASP A 192 34.92 14.95 15.66
CA ASP A 192 34.81 14.69 14.22
C ASP A 192 33.33 14.43 13.83
N PRO A 193 32.74 15.27 12.96
CA PRO A 193 31.34 15.16 12.55
C PRO A 193 30.97 13.76 12.05
N LYS A 194 31.88 13.11 11.32
CA LYS A 194 31.66 11.77 10.76
C LYS A 194 31.54 10.72 11.85
N ARG A 195 32.40 10.76 12.86
CA ARG A 195 32.36 9.85 14.01
C ARG A 195 31.10 10.07 14.85
N ARG A 196 30.75 11.33 15.11
CA ARG A 196 29.53 11.71 15.85
C ARG A 196 28.26 11.18 15.16
N LEU A 197 28.11 11.42 13.86
CA LEU A 197 26.95 10.97 13.09
C LEU A 197 26.88 9.44 13.05
N HIS A 198 28.02 8.78 12.84
CA HIS A 198 28.10 7.32 12.86
C HIS A 198 27.66 6.72 14.21
N ASP A 199 28.07 7.31 15.34
CA ASP A 199 27.67 6.85 16.67
C ASP A 199 26.16 7.01 16.91
N VAL A 200 25.55 8.09 16.40
CA VAL A 200 24.10 8.31 16.50
C VAL A 200 23.35 7.29 15.65
N ILE A 201 23.76 7.06 14.41
CA ILE A 201 23.18 6.03 13.53
C ILE A 201 23.26 4.64 14.18
N ASN A 202 24.41 4.29 14.74
CA ASN A 202 24.59 3.02 15.45
C ASN A 202 23.63 2.89 16.62
N ARG A 203 23.42 3.96 17.40
CA ARG A 203 22.48 3.96 18.53
C ARG A 203 21.02 3.91 18.08
N LEU A 204 20.66 4.57 16.98
CA LEU A 204 19.31 4.50 16.39
C LEU A 204 18.97 3.08 15.93
N ASN A 205 19.91 2.41 15.27
CA ASN A 205 19.74 1.04 14.79
C ASN A 205 19.76 -0.03 15.90
N ARG A 206 20.55 0.18 16.96
CA ARG A 206 20.62 -0.76 18.10
C ARG A 206 19.38 -0.65 18.98
N SER A 207 19.00 -1.73 19.65
CA SER A 207 17.90 -1.71 20.65
C SER A 207 16.57 -1.17 20.10
N GLN A 208 16.30 -1.37 18.81
CA GLN A 208 14.93 -1.28 18.30
C GLN A 208 14.13 -2.45 18.88
N ILE A 209 12.88 -2.18 19.28
CA ILE A 209 11.95 -3.20 19.75
C ILE A 209 11.62 -4.15 18.59
N GLN A 210 11.39 -3.57 17.40
CA GLN A 210 11.25 -4.29 16.15
C GLN A 210 12.19 -3.67 15.12
N PRO A 211 13.16 -4.42 14.55
CA PRO A 211 14.19 -3.87 13.67
C PRO A 211 13.65 -3.64 12.25
N LEU A 212 12.63 -2.79 12.11
CA LEU A 212 11.94 -2.54 10.84
C LEU A 212 12.56 -1.37 10.06
N ILE A 213 13.30 -0.48 10.73
CA ILE A 213 13.91 0.71 10.12
C ILE A 213 15.43 0.64 10.27
N GLY A 214 16.15 0.75 9.16
CA GLY A 214 17.59 0.94 9.12
C GLY A 214 17.95 2.39 8.83
N PHE A 215 18.74 3.01 9.70
CA PHE A 215 19.39 4.30 9.46
C PHE A 215 20.81 4.10 8.95
N HIS A 216 21.24 4.96 8.04
CA HIS A 216 22.52 4.83 7.36
C HIS A 216 23.11 6.21 7.07
N GLY A 217 24.43 6.32 7.10
CA GLY A 217 25.13 7.55 6.71
C GLY A 217 25.48 7.51 5.23
N ASN A 218 25.53 8.66 4.58
CA ASN A 218 25.96 8.82 3.19
C ASN A 218 27.49 8.60 2.97
N GLY A 219 28.23 8.25 4.03
CA GLY A 219 29.66 7.90 3.97
C GLY A 219 30.63 9.08 4.12
N ASN A 220 30.17 10.32 3.87
CA ASN A 220 30.97 11.54 4.05
C ASN A 220 30.69 12.27 5.38
N GLY A 221 29.68 11.81 6.15
CA GLY A 221 29.35 12.37 7.46
C GLY A 221 28.45 13.60 7.41
N GLN A 222 27.87 13.93 6.26
CA GLN A 222 27.05 15.13 6.05
C GLN A 222 25.56 14.85 5.93
N GLY A 223 25.15 13.58 5.90
CA GLY A 223 23.76 13.22 5.67
C GLY A 223 23.43 11.82 6.15
N ILE A 224 22.15 11.64 6.44
CA ILE A 224 21.55 10.43 6.97
C ILE A 224 20.34 10.04 6.13
N TYR A 225 20.24 8.76 5.80
CA TYR A 225 19.09 8.19 5.11
C TYR A 225 18.52 7.02 5.89
N TRP A 226 17.25 6.71 5.65
CA TRP A 226 16.57 5.58 6.26
C TRP A 226 16.00 4.64 5.19
N ARG A 227 15.86 3.37 5.53
CA ARG A 227 15.22 2.35 4.69
C ARG A 227 14.44 1.35 5.54
N LEU A 228 13.40 0.77 4.95
CA LEU A 228 12.74 -0.40 5.51
C LEU A 228 13.69 -1.59 5.46
N ARG A 229 13.75 -2.36 6.56
CA ARG A 229 14.44 -3.64 6.58
C ARG A 229 13.47 -4.70 6.07
N SER A 230 13.86 -5.44 5.03
CA SER A 230 13.11 -6.62 4.59
C SER A 230 13.10 -7.65 5.72
N CYS A 231 11.90 -8.08 6.12
CA CYS A 231 11.71 -9.21 7.03
C CYS A 231 12.26 -10.51 6.42
#